data_AF-A0A842CK54-F1
#
_entry.id   AF-A0A842CK54-F1
#
_cell.length_a   1.000
_cell.length_b   1.000
_cell.length_c   1.000
_cell.angle_alpha   90.00
_cell.angle_beta   90.00
_cell.angle_gamma   90.00
#
_symmetry.space_group_name_H-M   'P 1'
#
loop_
_entity.id
_entity.type
_entity.pdbx_description
1 polymer ?
#
loop_
_entity_poly.entity_id
_entity_poly.type
_entity_poly.pdbx_seq_one_letter_code
_entity_poly.pdbx_strand_id
1 'polypeptide(L)'
;MVQKATREEMNEQFIEDQFFEKGNGVLKLKQIVITVLAWIGFFIPFFLVLFPILFMRERVIIFEAFQTVLRMFRILSVFFIILACVIIIIFVWMTYRNNRRYTEVLGKKVTYDEEKVAIRKAAINQFATERFGDRVSRETQRFTSIPEEKNLDTRTIADIYEEKGVPLQ
;
A
#
# COMPACT_ATOMS: atom_id res chain seq x y z
N MET A 1 -32.07 2.87 -13.81
CA MET A 1 -32.35 2.03 -12.62
C MET A 1 -31.18 1.05 -12.49
N VAL A 2 -30.51 1.00 -11.34
CA VAL A 2 -29.32 0.15 -11.14
C VAL A 2 -29.78 -1.19 -10.56
N GLN A 3 -29.57 -2.27 -11.31
CA GLN A 3 -29.91 -3.63 -10.90
C GLN A 3 -28.92 -4.09 -9.83
N LYS A 4 -29.42 -4.65 -8.72
CA LYS A 4 -28.57 -5.28 -7.68
C LYS A 4 -28.28 -6.72 -8.11
N ALA A 5 -27.02 -7.02 -8.41
CA ALA A 5 -26.58 -8.38 -8.72
C ALA A 5 -26.68 -9.28 -7.47
N THR A 6 -27.13 -10.52 -7.67
CA THR A 6 -27.39 -11.50 -6.62
C THR A 6 -26.13 -12.35 -6.37
N ARG A 7 -25.92 -12.84 -5.13
CA ARG A 7 -24.71 -13.60 -4.74
C ARG A 7 -24.44 -14.84 -5.63
N GLU A 8 -25.49 -15.45 -6.16
CA GLU A 8 -25.39 -16.60 -7.09
C GLU A 8 -24.80 -16.19 -8.45
N GLU A 9 -25.21 -15.04 -9.00
CA GLU A 9 -24.66 -14.51 -10.27
C GLU A 9 -23.17 -14.17 -10.13
N MET A 10 -22.74 -13.76 -8.93
CA MET A 10 -21.32 -13.50 -8.66
C MET A 10 -20.49 -14.78 -8.53
N ASN A 11 -21.06 -15.87 -8.02
CA ASN A 11 -20.34 -17.15 -7.89
C ASN A 11 -20.01 -17.77 -9.25
N GLU A 12 -20.88 -17.60 -10.26
CA GLU A 12 -20.57 -18.02 -11.65
C GLU A 12 -19.45 -17.19 -12.26
N GLN A 13 -19.19 -16.00 -11.73
CA GLN A 13 -18.13 -15.10 -12.18
C GLN A 13 -16.78 -15.35 -11.49
N PHE A 14 -16.76 -16.10 -10.38
CA PHE A 14 -15.53 -16.44 -9.67
C PHE A 14 -14.95 -17.75 -10.21
N ILE A 15 -13.71 -17.69 -10.69
CA ILE A 15 -12.94 -18.87 -11.08
C ILE A 15 -12.59 -19.62 -9.78
N GLU A 16 -13.32 -20.69 -9.47
CA GLU A 16 -12.97 -21.60 -8.38
C GLU A 16 -11.78 -22.48 -8.79
N ASP A 17 -10.83 -22.68 -7.88
CA ASP A 17 -9.67 -23.55 -8.11
C ASP A 17 -10.14 -25.02 -8.12
N GLN A 18 -9.57 -25.82 -9.02
CA GLN A 18 -9.75 -27.28 -9.11
C GLN A 18 -9.48 -28.00 -7.78
N PHE A 19 -8.68 -27.42 -6.89
CA PHE A 19 -8.52 -27.93 -5.54
C PHE A 19 -9.78 -27.86 -4.69
N PHE A 20 -10.70 -26.91 -4.87
CA PHE A 20 -11.93 -26.81 -4.07
C PHE A 20 -13.13 -27.53 -4.71
N GLU A 21 -13.04 -27.82 -6.01
CA GLU A 21 -14.07 -28.56 -6.74
C GLU A 21 -14.29 -30.00 -6.25
N LYS A 22 -15.49 -30.53 -6.51
CA LYS A 22 -15.90 -31.89 -6.18
C LYS A 22 -15.40 -32.87 -7.25
N GLY A 23 -14.64 -33.90 -6.86
CA GLY A 23 -14.15 -34.95 -7.75
C GLY A 23 -12.62 -35.06 -7.87
N ASN A 24 -11.88 -33.98 -7.58
CA ASN A 24 -10.42 -33.91 -7.74
C ASN A 24 -9.62 -34.46 -6.55
N GLY A 25 -10.00 -35.64 -6.02
CA GLY A 25 -9.41 -36.21 -4.79
C GLY A 25 -7.90 -36.48 -4.87
N VAL A 26 -7.40 -36.90 -6.03
CA VAL A 26 -5.96 -37.19 -6.25
C VAL A 26 -5.13 -35.90 -6.26
N LEU A 27 -5.65 -34.83 -6.87
CA LEU A 27 -5.01 -33.51 -6.89
C LEU A 27 -4.88 -32.96 -5.46
N LYS A 28 -5.96 -33.09 -4.68
CA LYS A 28 -5.99 -32.68 -3.27
C LYS A 28 -4.92 -33.38 -2.46
N LEU A 29 -4.82 -34.71 -2.57
CA LEU A 29 -3.83 -35.50 -1.84
C LEU A 29 -2.39 -35.09 -2.23
N LYS A 30 -2.11 -34.95 -3.53
CA LYS A 30 -0.79 -34.52 -4.02
C LYS A 30 -0.39 -33.15 -3.46
N GLN A 31 -1.30 -32.17 -3.52
CA GLN A 31 -1.03 -30.82 -3.03
C GLN A 31 -0.80 -30.79 -1.51
N ILE A 32 -1.58 -31.56 -0.73
CA ILE A 32 -1.37 -31.68 0.72
C ILE A 32 0.00 -32.30 1.01
N VAL A 33 0.39 -33.38 0.34
CA VAL A 33 1.69 -34.03 0.55
C VAL A 33 2.85 -33.09 0.24
N ILE A 34 2.81 -32.40 -0.90
CA ILE A 34 3.84 -31.43 -1.28
C ILE A 34 3.91 -30.28 -0.26
N THR A 35 2.75 -29.79 0.20
CA THR A 35 2.67 -28.72 1.21
C THR A 35 3.30 -29.16 2.53
N VAL A 36 2.98 -30.37 3.01
CA VAL A 36 3.59 -30.92 4.23
C VAL A 36 5.10 -31.08 4.08
N LEU A 37 5.58 -31.59 2.94
CA LEU A 37 7.02 -31.70 2.67
C LEU A 37 7.71 -30.34 2.62
N ALA A 38 7.07 -29.32 2.04
CA ALA A 38 7.59 -27.96 2.00
C ALA A 38 7.70 -27.37 3.42
N TRP A 39 6.70 -27.60 4.28
CA TRP A 39 6.75 -27.20 5.68
C TRP A 39 7.85 -27.91 6.46
N ILE A 40 8.03 -29.22 6.26
CA ILE A 40 9.14 -29.96 6.86
C ILE A 40 10.47 -29.32 6.43
N GLY A 41 10.66 -29.10 5.12
CA GLY A 41 11.84 -28.45 4.56
C GLY A 41 12.10 -27.05 5.15
N PHE A 42 11.05 -26.25 5.31
CA PHE A 42 11.11 -24.94 5.94
C PHE A 42 11.63 -25.01 7.38
N PHE A 43 11.24 -26.05 8.14
CA PHE A 43 11.66 -26.20 9.53
C PHE A 43 13.04 -26.84 9.72
N ILE A 44 13.61 -27.52 8.71
CA ILE A 44 14.96 -28.12 8.77
C ILE A 44 16.03 -27.15 9.30
N PRO A 45 16.21 -25.93 8.76
CA PRO A 45 17.25 -25.01 9.25
C PRO A 45 17.06 -24.64 10.73
N PHE A 46 15.82 -24.52 11.20
CA PHE A 46 15.52 -24.25 12.61
C PHE A 46 15.90 -25.44 13.49
N PHE A 47 15.59 -26.66 13.07
CA PHE A 47 16.00 -27.87 13.79
C PHE A 47 17.53 -28.03 13.81
N LEU A 48 18.23 -27.73 12.71
CA LEU A 48 19.70 -27.79 12.68
C LEU A 48 20.35 -26.82 13.67
N VAL A 49 19.74 -25.67 13.92
CA VAL A 49 20.23 -24.70 14.91
C VAL A 49 19.78 -25.06 16.33
N LEU A 50 18.54 -25.50 16.51
CA LEU A 50 17.96 -25.73 17.84
C LEU A 50 18.36 -27.08 18.45
N PHE A 51 18.51 -28.12 17.64
CA PHE A 51 18.82 -29.48 18.08
C PHE A 51 20.16 -29.56 18.84
N PRO A 52 21.26 -28.94 18.38
CA PRO A 52 22.52 -28.92 19.13
C PRO A 52 22.42 -28.21 20.47
N ILE A 53 21.63 -27.12 20.53
CA ILE A 53 21.42 -26.33 21.75
C ILE A 53 20.67 -27.15 22.82
N LEU A 54 19.63 -27.88 22.40
CA LEU A 54 18.76 -28.62 23.32
C LEU A 54 19.33 -29.99 23.72
N PHE A 55 19.99 -30.71 22.81
CA PHE A 55 20.33 -32.13 23.01
C PHE A 55 21.82 -32.46 23.00
N MET A 56 22.68 -31.61 22.45
CA MET A 56 24.13 -31.89 22.28
C MET A 56 25.03 -30.92 23.04
N ARG A 57 24.52 -30.32 24.13
CA ARG A 57 25.24 -29.36 24.98
C ARG A 57 26.58 -29.90 25.53
N GLU A 58 26.70 -31.22 25.69
CA GLU A 58 27.89 -31.89 26.25
C GLU A 58 28.95 -32.27 25.20
N ARG A 59 28.66 -32.11 23.90
CA ARG A 59 29.61 -32.39 22.81
C ARG A 59 30.49 -31.16 22.56
N VAL A 60 31.72 -31.19 23.10
CA VAL A 60 32.69 -30.07 23.12
C VAL A 60 32.89 -29.41 21.76
N ILE A 61 33.10 -30.18 20.68
CA ILE A 61 33.41 -29.63 19.34
C ILE A 61 32.22 -28.85 18.75
N ILE A 62 31.00 -29.38 18.90
CA ILE A 62 29.78 -28.74 18.40
C ILE A 62 29.47 -27.48 19.23
N PHE A 63 29.73 -27.55 20.54
CA PHE A 63 29.53 -26.43 21.44
C PHE A 63 30.51 -25.27 21.20
N GLU A 64 31.78 -25.54 20.88
CA GLU A 64 32.77 -24.50 20.57
C GLU A 64 32.45 -23.74 19.27
N ALA A 65 32.03 -24.44 18.22
CA ALA A 65 31.54 -23.80 16.99
C ALA A 65 30.32 -22.91 17.29
N PHE A 66 29.39 -23.38 18.13
CA PHE A 66 28.24 -22.62 18.58
C PHE A 66 28.61 -21.40 19.43
N GLN A 67 29.60 -21.52 20.33
CA GLN A 67 30.11 -20.41 21.13
C GLN A 67 30.70 -19.31 20.24
N THR A 68 31.39 -19.70 19.18
CA THR A 68 31.93 -18.78 18.18
C THR A 68 30.81 -18.05 17.43
N VAL A 69 29.78 -18.79 16.99
CA VAL A 69 28.59 -18.22 16.34
C VAL A 69 27.85 -17.26 17.29
N LEU A 70 27.61 -17.65 18.55
CA LEU A 70 26.96 -16.79 19.56
C LEU A 70 27.79 -15.53 19.85
N ARG A 71 29.12 -15.62 19.83
CA ARG A 71 30.01 -14.46 19.97
C ARG A 71 29.87 -13.53 18.77
N MET A 72 29.83 -14.06 17.54
CA MET A 72 29.59 -13.25 16.34
C MET A 72 28.23 -12.55 16.39
N PHE A 73 27.17 -13.27 16.75
CA PHE A 73 25.83 -12.69 16.92
C PHE A 73 25.82 -11.55 17.93
N ARG A 74 26.53 -11.68 19.05
CA ARG A 74 26.62 -10.62 20.06
C ARG A 74 27.34 -9.38 19.56
N ILE A 75 28.45 -9.55 18.85
CA ILE A 75 29.19 -8.43 18.24
C ILE A 75 28.30 -7.73 17.21
N LEU A 76 27.65 -8.52 16.35
CA LEU A 76 26.77 -8.02 15.31
C LEU A 76 25.55 -7.30 15.90
N SER A 77 24.96 -7.81 16.98
CA SER A 77 23.84 -7.16 17.66
C SER A 77 24.24 -5.81 18.26
N VAL A 78 25.42 -5.73 18.89
CA VAL A 78 25.93 -4.46 19.44
C VAL A 78 26.18 -3.45 18.32
N PHE A 79 26.78 -3.90 17.21
CA PHE A 79 26.98 -3.06 16.03
C PHE A 79 25.65 -2.51 15.49
N PHE A 80 24.62 -3.36 15.33
CA PHE A 80 23.32 -2.91 14.84
C PHE A 80 22.59 -1.97 15.80
N ILE A 81 22.73 -2.16 17.11
CA ILE A 81 22.15 -1.23 18.11
C ILE A 81 22.81 0.15 17.97
N ILE A 82 24.14 0.20 17.88
CA ILE A 82 24.87 1.47 17.69
C ILE A 82 24.46 2.13 16.37
N LEU A 83 24.40 1.36 15.29
CA LEU A 83 23.97 1.85 13.98
C LEU A 83 22.54 2.41 14.03
N ALA A 84 21.61 1.71 14.69
CA ALA A 84 20.24 2.18 14.86
C ALA A 84 20.19 3.51 15.64
N CYS A 85 20.96 3.66 16.71
CA CYS A 85 21.07 4.91 17.45
C CYS A 85 21.58 6.06 16.56
N VAL A 86 22.62 5.81 15.74
CA VAL A 86 23.15 6.81 14.80
C VAL A 86 22.10 7.21 13.77
N ILE A 87 21.39 6.25 13.19
CA ILE A 87 20.31 6.50 12.23
C ILE A 87 19.21 7.35 12.86
N ILE A 88 18.79 7.04 14.09
CA ILE A 88 17.77 7.81 14.82
C ILE A 88 18.23 9.25 15.01
N ILE A 89 19.47 9.47 15.45
CA ILE A 89 20.03 10.82 15.65
C ILE A 89 20.03 11.61 14.34
N ILE A 90 20.51 11.01 13.25
CA ILE A 90 20.52 11.65 11.92
C ILE A 90 19.09 11.97 11.47
N PHE A 91 18.17 11.04 11.66
CA PHE A 91 16.77 11.19 11.26
C PHE A 91 16.09 12.33 12.02
N VAL A 92 16.27 12.40 13.34
CA VAL A 92 15.73 13.50 14.17
C VAL A 92 16.34 14.83 13.73
N TRP A 93 17.65 14.88 13.50
CA TRP A 93 18.32 16.10 13.02
C TRP A 93 17.82 16.56 11.66
N MET A 94 17.71 15.64 10.69
CA MET A 94 17.16 15.92 9.37
C MET A 94 15.70 16.38 9.44
N THR A 95 14.89 15.74 10.27
CA THR A 95 13.48 16.10 10.48
C THR A 95 13.37 17.51 11.05
N TYR A 96 14.16 17.82 12.08
CA TYR A 96 14.20 19.17 12.66
C TYR A 96 14.63 20.21 11.64
N ARG A 97 15.73 19.97 10.90
CA ARG A 97 16.22 20.87 9.86
C ARG A 97 15.18 21.07 8.74
N ASN A 98 14.53 20.01 8.30
CA ASN A 98 13.55 20.05 7.23
C ASN A 98 12.29 20.79 7.67
N ASN A 99 11.80 20.52 8.88
CA ASN A 99 10.63 21.20 9.42
C ASN A 99 10.91 22.70 9.64
N ARG A 100 12.11 23.05 10.13
CA ARG A 100 12.54 24.44 10.24
C ARG A 100 12.57 25.13 8.87
N ARG A 101 13.17 24.50 7.86
CA ARG A 101 13.21 25.03 6.48
C ARG A 101 11.79 25.16 5.90
N TYR A 102 10.91 24.22 6.18
CA TYR A 102 9.53 24.26 5.74
C TYR A 102 8.81 25.47 6.33
N THR A 103 8.82 25.64 7.65
CA THR A 103 8.17 26.76 8.34
C THR A 103 8.76 28.12 7.96
N GLU A 104 10.09 28.22 7.82
CA GLU A 104 10.75 29.51 7.55
C GLU A 104 10.67 29.93 6.08
N VAL A 105 10.72 28.98 5.13
CA VAL A 105 10.92 29.27 3.70
C VAL A 105 9.74 28.84 2.81
N LEU A 106 9.18 27.65 3.04
CA LEU A 106 8.19 27.04 2.14
C LEU A 106 6.75 27.40 2.55
N GLY A 107 6.44 27.39 3.85
CA GLY A 107 5.10 27.68 4.37
C GLY A 107 4.68 29.14 4.26
N LYS A 108 5.61 30.06 3.97
CA LYS A 108 5.32 31.50 3.80
C LYS A 108 4.98 31.89 2.36
N LYS A 109 5.23 31.01 1.39
CA LYS A 109 4.99 31.31 -0.02
C LYS A 109 3.74 30.58 -0.47
N VAL A 110 2.62 31.30 -0.56
CA VAL A 110 1.47 30.81 -1.31
C VAL A 110 1.98 30.54 -2.73
N THR A 111 2.10 29.26 -3.09
CA THR A 111 2.70 28.84 -4.36
C THR A 111 1.71 29.00 -5.51
N TYR A 112 0.43 29.13 -5.18
CA TYR A 112 -0.65 29.34 -6.12
C TYR A 112 -1.23 30.74 -5.97
N ASP A 113 -1.76 31.27 -7.07
CA ASP A 113 -2.48 32.53 -7.08
C ASP A 113 -3.92 32.28 -6.59
N GLU A 114 -4.25 32.82 -5.40
CA GLU A 114 -5.55 32.58 -4.76
C GLU A 114 -6.73 33.09 -5.60
N GLU A 115 -6.55 34.22 -6.30
CA GLU A 115 -7.58 34.80 -7.17
C GLU A 115 -7.86 33.87 -8.35
N LYS A 116 -6.80 33.38 -9.00
CA LYS A 116 -6.93 32.40 -10.10
C LYS A 116 -7.61 31.12 -9.66
N VAL A 117 -7.30 30.61 -8.47
CA VAL A 117 -7.94 29.41 -7.93
C VAL A 117 -9.43 29.65 -7.62
N ALA A 118 -9.78 30.82 -7.09
CA ALA A 118 -11.18 31.18 -6.83
C ALA A 118 -11.99 31.25 -8.14
N ILE A 119 -11.45 31.88 -9.18
CA ILE A 119 -12.09 31.97 -10.51
C ILE A 119 -12.28 30.57 -11.11
N ARG A 120 -11.25 29.72 -11.08
CA ARG A 120 -11.33 28.32 -11.57
C ARG A 120 -12.40 27.51 -10.82
N LYS A 121 -12.46 27.63 -9.49
CA LYS A 121 -13.50 26.96 -8.68
C LYS A 121 -14.90 27.44 -9.03
N ALA A 122 -15.09 28.75 -9.23
CA ALA A 122 -16.38 29.30 -9.62
C ALA A 122 -16.80 28.79 -11.01
N ALA A 123 -15.88 28.77 -11.98
CA ALA A 123 -16.13 28.30 -13.34
C ALA A 123 -16.54 26.82 -13.39
N ILE A 124 -15.81 25.94 -12.68
CA ILE A 124 -16.19 24.52 -12.60
C ILE A 124 -17.52 24.34 -11.87
N ASN A 125 -17.76 25.06 -10.77
CA ASN A 125 -19.02 24.94 -10.06
C ASN A 125 -20.21 25.36 -10.92
N GLN A 126 -20.07 26.42 -11.72
CA GLN A 126 -21.09 26.85 -12.66
C GLN A 126 -21.36 25.77 -13.71
N PHE A 127 -20.32 25.33 -14.43
CA PHE A 127 -20.41 24.27 -15.44
C PHE A 127 -21.02 22.97 -14.89
N ALA A 128 -20.58 22.55 -13.69
CA ALA A 128 -21.10 21.34 -13.06
C ALA A 128 -22.57 21.49 -12.66
N THR A 129 -23.00 22.69 -12.25
CA THR A 129 -24.39 22.95 -11.87
C THR A 129 -25.32 22.90 -13.08
N GLU A 130 -24.89 23.46 -14.20
CA GLU A 130 -25.62 23.41 -15.46
C GLU A 130 -25.77 21.97 -15.99
N ARG A 131 -24.70 21.16 -15.91
CA ARG A 131 -24.70 19.81 -16.50
C ARG A 131 -25.22 18.71 -15.56
N PHE A 132 -24.87 18.77 -14.28
CA PHE A 132 -25.10 17.70 -13.30
C PHE A 132 -26.08 18.09 -12.18
N GLY A 133 -26.61 19.32 -12.19
CA GLY A 133 -27.56 19.81 -11.18
C GLY A 133 -26.88 20.37 -9.94
N ASP A 134 -27.68 20.77 -8.95
CA ASP A 134 -27.23 21.49 -7.76
C ASP A 134 -26.17 20.73 -6.94
N ARG A 135 -25.25 21.49 -6.33
CA ARG A 135 -24.12 20.97 -5.56
C ARG A 135 -24.56 20.05 -4.41
N VAL A 136 -25.59 20.42 -3.67
CA VAL A 136 -26.06 19.65 -2.50
C VAL A 136 -26.56 18.28 -2.95
N SER A 137 -27.25 18.23 -4.09
CA SER A 137 -27.74 16.97 -4.67
C SER A 137 -26.59 16.07 -5.11
N ARG A 138 -25.51 16.62 -5.68
CA ARG A 138 -24.32 15.85 -6.11
C ARG A 138 -23.54 15.28 -4.93
N GLU A 139 -23.34 16.07 -3.87
CA GLU A 139 -22.55 15.65 -2.70
C GLU A 139 -23.31 14.64 -1.81
N THR A 140 -24.65 14.61 -1.89
CA THR A 140 -25.48 13.69 -1.09
C THR A 140 -25.57 12.29 -1.69
N GLN A 141 -25.48 12.15 -3.01
CA GLN A 141 -25.61 10.87 -3.70
C GLN A 141 -24.27 10.11 -3.73
N ARG A 142 -24.28 8.84 -3.30
CA ARG A 142 -23.08 7.98 -3.35
C ARG A 142 -22.85 7.31 -4.70
N PHE A 143 -23.91 7.14 -5.49
CA PHE A 143 -23.86 6.48 -6.79
C PHE A 143 -24.75 7.22 -7.78
N THR A 144 -24.17 7.69 -8.88
CA THR A 144 -24.89 8.37 -9.96
C THR A 144 -24.52 7.72 -11.28
N SER A 145 -25.53 7.34 -12.07
CA SER A 145 -25.34 6.90 -13.45
C SER A 145 -25.36 8.13 -14.35
N ILE A 146 -24.23 8.44 -14.99
CA ILE A 146 -24.11 9.57 -15.92
C ILE A 146 -24.37 9.04 -17.33
N PRO A 147 -25.34 9.62 -18.09
CA PRO A 147 -25.58 9.24 -19.47
C PRO A 147 -24.38 9.65 -20.35
N GLU A 148 -24.12 8.88 -21.42
CA GLU A 148 -22.96 9.10 -22.30
C GLU A 148 -22.90 10.51 -22.89
N GLU A 149 -24.06 11.12 -23.17
CA GLU A 149 -24.18 12.50 -23.67
C GLU A 149 -23.60 13.57 -22.72
N LYS A 150 -23.49 13.24 -21.42
CA LYS A 150 -22.93 14.15 -20.40
C LYS A 150 -21.46 13.88 -20.10
N ASN A 151 -20.81 12.95 -20.80
CA ASN A 151 -19.39 12.70 -20.66
C ASN A 151 -18.59 13.97 -20.99
N LEU A 152 -17.46 14.13 -20.28
CA LEU A 152 -16.54 15.24 -20.49
C LEU A 152 -15.59 14.86 -21.62
N ASP A 153 -15.34 15.81 -22.52
CA ASP A 153 -14.27 15.67 -23.49
C ASP A 153 -12.92 15.98 -22.83
N THR A 154 -11.84 15.53 -23.48
CA THR A 154 -10.46 15.63 -22.99
C THR A 154 -10.06 17.07 -22.64
N ARG A 155 -10.55 18.06 -23.41
CA ARG A 155 -10.18 19.48 -23.25
C ARG A 155 -11.21 20.34 -22.52
N THR A 156 -12.38 19.79 -22.17
CA THR A 156 -13.49 20.57 -21.60
C THR A 156 -13.07 21.44 -20.41
N ILE A 157 -12.24 20.93 -19.51
CA ILE A 157 -11.79 21.69 -18.33
C ILE A 157 -10.77 22.78 -18.69
N ALA A 158 -9.87 22.50 -19.63
CA ALA A 158 -8.88 23.48 -20.09
C ALA A 158 -9.57 24.65 -20.81
N ASP A 159 -10.56 24.35 -21.65
CA ASP A 159 -11.30 25.34 -22.42
C ASP A 159 -12.11 26.28 -21.50
N ILE A 160 -12.76 25.73 -20.46
CA ILE A 160 -13.46 26.53 -19.43
C ILE A 160 -12.51 27.52 -18.75
N TYR A 161 -11.28 27.09 -18.47
CA TYR A 161 -10.28 27.94 -17.83
C TYR A 161 -9.70 28.99 -18.77
N GLU A 162 -9.52 28.67 -20.05
CA GLU A 162 -9.14 29.63 -21.10
C GLU A 162 -10.21 30.70 -21.30
N GLU A 163 -11.49 30.32 -21.35
CA GLU A 163 -12.62 31.25 -21.49
C GLU A 163 -12.67 32.27 -20.35
N LYS A 164 -12.31 31.86 -19.13
CA LYS A 164 -12.25 32.74 -17.95
C LYS A 164 -10.92 33.47 -17.80
N GLY A 165 -9.99 33.34 -18.76
CA GLY A 165 -8.70 34.01 -18.74
C GLY A 165 -7.70 33.44 -17.74
N VAL A 166 -7.89 32.19 -17.28
CA VAL A 166 -7.05 31.53 -16.27
C VAL A 166 -6.51 30.17 -16.75
N PRO A 167 -5.79 30.12 -17.89
CA PRO A 167 -5.34 28.86 -18.51
C PRO A 167 -4.49 28.01 -17.57
N LEU A 168 -4.46 26.69 -17.79
CA LEU A 168 -3.55 25.80 -17.07
C LEU A 168 -2.10 26.14 -17.48
N GLN A 169 -1.23 26.31 -16.48
CA GLN A 169 0.20 26.56 -16.68
C GLN A 169 0.93 25.25 -16.95
#